data_AF-A0A2E6XQ88-F1
#
_entry.id   AF-A0A2E6XQ88-F1
#
_cell.length_a   1.000
_cell.length_b   1.000
_cell.length_c   1.000
_cell.angle_alpha   90.00
_cell.angle_beta   90.00
_cell.angle_gamma   90.00
#
_symmetry.space_group_name_H-M   'P 1'
#
loop_
_entity.id
_entity.type
_entity.pdbx_description
1 polymer ?
#
loop_
_entity_poly.entity_id
_entity_poly.type
_entity_poly.pdbx_seq_one_letter_code
_entity_poly.pdbx_strand_id
1 'polypeptide(L)'
;MKTQKFLHIFFGILFGFLWLDNSNSVWAYDNKSRVISGYWQSDPRSYTFMSVTHASLEGLATQIGLVVNAIKDDKTAFGSALTFTISSRETKRIFIARTNHSFLSSTNIPSASFIIGPSDFAHGHIRIDPVASNPEIQSPSGSGFRDVTMLSFWGAVVIEANTTGFAMEFIGDMHDSGATPSMNNSAPVSGVN
;
A
#
# COMPACT_ATOMS: atom_id res chain seq x y z
N MET A 1 -19.80 48.56 56.73
CA MET A 1 -19.03 48.57 55.47
C MET A 1 -19.33 47.27 54.72
N LYS A 2 -20.17 47.34 53.69
CA LYS A 2 -19.79 47.20 52.26
C LYS A 2 -19.43 45.74 51.90
N THR A 3 -20.39 44.93 51.42
CA THR A 3 -20.78 44.70 49.98
C THR A 3 -19.77 43.76 49.27
N GLN A 4 -20.09 42.72 48.50
CA GLN A 4 -21.21 42.45 47.58
C GLN A 4 -21.40 40.93 47.33
N LYS A 5 -22.65 40.51 47.07
CA LYS A 5 -22.99 39.33 46.26
C LYS A 5 -23.08 39.80 44.80
N PHE A 6 -22.37 39.15 43.87
CA PHE A 6 -22.55 39.30 42.41
C PHE A 6 -22.66 37.88 41.84
N LEU A 7 -23.86 37.40 41.52
CA LEU A 7 -24.66 37.65 40.31
C LEU A 7 -24.09 36.93 39.09
N HIS A 8 -24.79 35.86 38.71
CA HIS A 8 -24.64 35.16 37.43
C HIS A 8 -24.92 36.14 36.29
N ILE A 9 -23.96 36.32 35.39
CA ILE A 9 -24.16 37.04 34.13
C ILE A 9 -23.83 36.08 32.99
N PHE A 10 -24.89 35.58 32.36
CA PHE A 10 -24.87 35.05 31.00
C PHE A 10 -24.38 36.14 30.05
N PHE A 11 -23.33 35.89 29.28
CA PHE A 11 -22.99 36.70 28.12
C PHE A 11 -23.01 35.80 26.88
N GLY A 12 -24.17 35.78 26.22
CA GLY A 12 -24.28 35.37 24.82
C GLY A 12 -23.87 36.53 23.92
N ILE A 13 -23.44 36.16 22.71
CA ILE A 13 -23.04 36.99 21.55
C ILE A 13 -21.52 37.10 21.37
N LEU A 14 -20.96 36.01 20.85
CA LEU A 14 -20.13 36.09 19.64
C LEU A 14 -20.48 34.89 18.76
N PHE A 15 -21.69 34.93 18.20
CA PHE A 15 -22.05 34.14 17.03
C PHE A 15 -21.31 34.73 15.84
N GLY A 16 -20.24 34.08 15.42
CA GLY A 16 -19.52 34.46 14.21
C GLY A 16 -18.19 33.75 14.10
N PHE A 17 -18.15 32.74 13.22
CA PHE A 17 -16.92 32.26 12.61
C PHE A 17 -15.90 31.59 13.53
N LEU A 18 -16.24 30.39 14.00
CA LEU A 18 -15.30 29.26 14.03
C LEU A 18 -16.10 27.96 13.80
N TRP A 19 -16.80 27.89 12.66
CA TRP A 19 -16.84 26.61 11.96
C TRP A 19 -15.40 26.37 11.53
N LEU A 20 -14.62 25.74 12.40
CA LEU A 20 -13.40 25.10 11.98
C LEU A 20 -13.89 23.91 11.16
N ASP A 21 -14.01 24.14 9.87
CA ASP A 21 -14.25 23.11 8.86
C ASP A 21 -13.09 22.12 8.97
N ASN A 22 -13.23 21.15 9.87
CA ASN A 22 -12.33 19.99 9.92
C ASN A 22 -12.73 18.99 8.83
N SER A 23 -13.17 19.51 7.68
CA SER A 23 -13.37 18.75 6.45
C SER A 23 -12.04 18.65 5.72
N ASN A 24 -11.03 18.08 6.36
CA ASN A 24 -9.78 17.68 5.73
C ASN A 24 -9.20 16.44 6.43
N SER A 25 -9.98 15.37 6.42
CA SER A 25 -9.44 14.02 6.40
C SER A 25 -10.34 13.10 5.58
N VAL A 26 -10.72 13.56 4.39
CA VAL A 26 -10.86 12.58 3.30
C VAL A 26 -9.43 12.06 3.15
N TRP A 27 -9.21 10.79 3.49
CA TRP A 27 -7.95 10.09 3.25
C TRP A 27 -7.79 9.95 1.74
N ALA A 28 -7.57 11.07 1.05
CA ALA A 28 -7.04 11.10 -0.29
C ALA A 28 -5.62 10.58 -0.16
N TYR A 29 -5.51 9.26 -0.26
CA TYR A 29 -4.23 8.60 -0.36
C TYR A 29 -3.56 9.16 -1.60
N ASP A 30 -2.55 10.02 -1.41
CA ASP A 30 -1.67 10.50 -2.47
C ASP A 30 -1.17 9.29 -3.29
N ASN A 31 -1.57 9.21 -4.55
CA ASN A 31 -1.36 8.03 -5.41
C ASN A 31 -0.05 8.10 -6.18
N LYS A 32 0.73 9.17 -6.01
CA LYS A 32 1.94 9.43 -6.80
C LYS A 32 3.08 8.43 -6.57
N SER A 33 3.09 7.78 -5.41
CA SER A 33 4.19 6.93 -4.95
C SER A 33 3.66 5.62 -4.36
N ARG A 34 2.59 5.08 -4.91
CA ARG A 34 1.90 3.88 -4.41
C ARG A 34 1.57 2.96 -5.56
N VAL A 35 1.56 1.66 -5.27
CA VAL A 35 1.07 0.64 -6.20
C VAL A 35 -0.19 -0.01 -5.61
N ILE A 36 -1.21 -0.17 -6.44
CA ILE A 36 -2.49 -0.78 -6.04
C ILE A 36 -2.79 -1.97 -6.93
N SER A 37 -3.20 -3.09 -6.33
CA SER A 37 -3.92 -4.12 -7.07
C SER A 37 -5.38 -4.14 -6.68
N GLY A 38 -6.26 -4.03 -7.67
CA GLY A 38 -7.70 -3.87 -7.44
C GLY A 38 -8.41 -5.10 -6.88
N TYR A 39 -7.79 -6.28 -6.95
CA TYR A 39 -8.39 -7.52 -6.51
C TYR A 39 -7.39 -8.51 -5.92
N TRP A 40 -7.70 -9.08 -4.76
CA TRP A 40 -7.12 -10.33 -4.24
C TRP A 40 -8.24 -11.13 -3.59
N GLN A 41 -8.07 -12.44 -3.44
CA GLN A 41 -8.96 -13.26 -2.61
C GLN A 41 -8.21 -14.38 -1.88
N SER A 42 -8.80 -14.87 -0.79
CA SER A 42 -8.43 -16.13 -0.17
C SER A 42 -9.63 -16.81 0.50
N ASP A 43 -9.71 -18.13 0.34
CA ASP A 43 -10.72 -19.00 0.96
C ASP A 43 -10.20 -20.46 1.03
N PRO A 44 -10.99 -21.45 1.47
CA PRO A 44 -10.57 -22.85 1.49
C PRO A 44 -10.14 -23.48 0.16
N ARG A 45 -10.42 -22.85 -0.97
CA ARG A 45 -10.18 -23.29 -2.35
C ARG A 45 -9.37 -22.27 -3.15
N SER A 46 -8.96 -21.14 -2.55
CA SER A 46 -8.21 -20.11 -3.26
C SER A 46 -7.23 -19.35 -2.40
N TYR A 47 -6.16 -18.88 -3.03
CA TYR A 47 -5.19 -17.97 -2.44
C TYR A 47 -4.72 -16.96 -3.49
N THR A 48 -4.06 -15.91 -3.03
CA THR A 48 -3.42 -14.94 -3.92
C THR A 48 -1.91 -15.09 -3.84
N PHE A 49 -1.27 -15.16 -5.00
CA PHE A 49 0.18 -15.05 -5.14
C PHE A 49 0.52 -13.69 -5.74
N MET A 50 1.57 -13.06 -5.22
CA MET A 50 2.21 -11.92 -5.88
C MET A 50 3.72 -11.99 -5.74
N SER A 51 4.41 -11.31 -6.65
CA SER A 51 5.84 -11.12 -6.62
C SER A 51 6.17 -9.65 -6.84
N VAL A 52 7.24 -9.21 -6.16
CA VAL A 52 7.82 -7.87 -6.32
C VAL A 52 9.25 -8.06 -6.79
N THR A 53 9.65 -7.38 -7.87
CA THR A 53 10.98 -7.51 -8.45
C THR A 53 11.65 -6.15 -8.60
N HIS A 54 12.93 -6.10 -8.24
CA HIS A 54 13.79 -4.95 -8.49
C HIS A 54 14.69 -5.22 -9.70
N ALA A 55 14.41 -4.58 -10.84
CA ALA A 55 15.04 -4.88 -12.14
C ALA A 55 16.55 -4.55 -12.27
N SER A 56 17.14 -3.85 -11.29
CA SER A 56 18.58 -3.53 -11.26
C SER A 56 19.04 -2.65 -12.41
N LEU A 57 18.18 -1.72 -12.83
CA LEU A 57 18.51 -0.73 -13.85
C LEU A 57 19.43 0.35 -13.28
N GLU A 58 20.32 0.86 -14.13
CA GLU A 58 21.14 2.03 -13.81
C GLU A 58 20.24 3.23 -13.53
N GLY A 59 20.56 4.02 -12.50
CA GLY A 59 19.74 5.15 -12.09
C GLY A 59 18.58 4.81 -11.14
N LEU A 60 18.34 3.55 -10.78
CA LEU A 60 17.44 3.19 -9.68
C LEU A 60 18.16 3.21 -8.32
N ALA A 61 17.38 3.34 -7.24
CA ALA A 61 17.90 3.08 -5.91
C ALA A 61 18.37 1.63 -5.81
N THR A 62 19.42 1.36 -5.01
CA THR A 62 19.93 0.00 -4.84
C THR A 62 19.07 -0.83 -3.90
N GLN A 63 18.22 -0.17 -3.11
CA GLN A 63 17.30 -0.76 -2.14
C GLN A 63 16.04 0.10 -2.03
N ILE A 64 14.89 -0.55 -2.01
CA ILE A 64 13.59 0.11 -1.85
C ILE A 64 12.83 -0.59 -0.73
N GLY A 65 12.40 0.18 0.27
CA GLY A 65 11.58 -0.31 1.37
C GLY A 65 10.10 -0.20 1.04
N LEU A 66 9.32 -1.24 1.30
CA LEU A 66 7.89 -1.29 1.03
C LEU A 66 7.08 -1.95 2.14
N VAL A 67 5.82 -1.53 2.25
CA VAL A 67 4.77 -2.11 3.10
C VAL A 67 3.65 -2.63 2.21
N VAL A 68 3.34 -3.92 2.30
CA VAL A 68 2.28 -4.58 1.54
C VAL A 68 1.10 -4.85 2.46
N ASN A 69 -0.05 -4.27 2.13
CA ASN A 69 -1.30 -4.40 2.87
C ASN A 69 -2.34 -5.14 2.02
N ALA A 70 -2.87 -6.24 2.54
CA ALA A 70 -4.08 -6.86 2.01
C ALA A 70 -5.28 -6.27 2.76
N ILE A 71 -6.06 -5.44 2.07
CA ILE A 71 -7.21 -4.72 2.63
C ILE A 71 -8.47 -5.37 2.09
N LYS A 72 -9.38 -5.73 2.98
CA LYS A 72 -10.68 -6.32 2.62
C LYS A 72 -11.60 -5.28 1.98
N ASP A 73 -12.66 -5.75 1.35
CA ASP A 73 -13.77 -4.92 0.84
C ASP A 73 -14.40 -4.03 1.93
N ASP A 74 -14.46 -4.52 3.17
CA ASP A 74 -14.90 -3.76 4.36
C ASP A 74 -13.88 -2.72 4.88
N LYS A 75 -12.75 -2.54 4.16
CA LYS A 75 -11.62 -1.63 4.47
C LYS A 75 -10.78 -2.01 5.69
N THR A 76 -11.02 -3.17 6.30
CA THR A 76 -10.16 -3.67 7.39
C THR A 76 -9.01 -4.51 6.84
N ALA A 77 -7.94 -4.66 7.61
CA ALA A 77 -6.80 -5.49 7.21
C ALA A 77 -7.20 -6.99 7.25
N PHE A 78 -6.80 -7.76 6.24
CA PHE A 78 -6.99 -9.21 6.22
C PHE A 78 -6.06 -9.93 7.18
N GLY A 79 -4.81 -9.48 7.25
CA GLY A 79 -3.76 -10.01 8.10
C GLY A 79 -2.73 -8.93 8.42
N SER A 80 -1.63 -9.32 9.05
CA SER A 80 -0.53 -8.38 9.32
C SER A 80 0.12 -7.93 8.02
N ALA A 81 0.34 -6.61 7.87
CA ALA A 81 1.04 -6.06 6.73
C ALA A 81 2.49 -6.57 6.69
N LEU A 82 3.00 -6.83 5.48
CA LEU A 82 4.40 -7.21 5.29
C LEU A 82 5.24 -5.97 5.05
N THR A 83 6.26 -5.77 5.87
CA THR A 83 7.25 -4.69 5.68
C THR A 83 8.60 -5.31 5.39
N PHE A 84 9.23 -4.92 4.28
CA PHE A 84 10.57 -5.39 3.94
C PHE A 84 11.28 -4.42 3.00
N THR A 85 12.59 -4.59 2.89
CA THR A 85 13.42 -3.93 1.88
C THR A 85 13.76 -4.93 0.79
N ILE A 86 13.55 -4.55 -0.46
CA ILE A 86 13.98 -5.31 -1.62
C ILE A 86 15.27 -4.70 -2.18
N SER A 87 16.27 -5.54 -2.40
CA SER A 87 17.55 -5.12 -2.98
C SER A 87 17.52 -5.22 -4.50
N SER A 88 18.45 -4.52 -5.14
CA SER A 88 18.69 -4.67 -6.58
C SER A 88 18.93 -6.14 -6.97
N ARG A 89 18.27 -6.59 -8.04
CA ARG A 89 18.28 -7.99 -8.56
C ARG A 89 17.56 -9.00 -7.66
N GLU A 90 16.74 -8.54 -6.74
CA GLU A 90 15.95 -9.41 -5.89
C GLU A 90 14.50 -9.50 -6.38
N THR A 91 13.92 -10.69 -6.22
CA THR A 91 12.49 -10.94 -6.33
C THR A 91 11.98 -11.52 -5.01
N LYS A 92 10.96 -10.89 -4.44
CA LYS A 92 10.26 -11.38 -3.25
C LYS A 92 8.93 -12.00 -3.65
N ARG A 93 8.66 -13.20 -3.14
CA ARG A 93 7.39 -13.92 -3.32
C ARG A 93 6.51 -13.74 -2.10
N ILE A 94 5.25 -13.41 -2.31
CA ILE A 94 4.28 -13.14 -1.26
C ILE A 94 3.03 -13.97 -1.53
N PHE A 95 2.55 -14.65 -0.49
CA PHE A 95 1.27 -15.35 -0.50
C PHE A 95 0.30 -14.65 0.45
N ILE A 96 -0.92 -14.42 -0.02
CA ILE A 96 -2.05 -14.00 0.81
C ILE A 96 -2.97 -15.21 0.90
N ALA A 97 -3.06 -15.78 2.10
CA ALA A 97 -3.74 -17.04 2.32
C ALA A 97 -4.46 -17.04 3.66
N ARG A 98 -5.49 -17.86 3.76
CA ARG A 98 -6.13 -18.17 5.05
C ARG A 98 -5.18 -18.87 6.01
N THR A 99 -5.51 -18.79 7.29
CA THR A 99 -4.88 -19.60 8.33
C THR A 99 -5.09 -21.10 8.09
N ASN A 100 -4.16 -21.92 8.58
CA ASN A 100 -4.16 -23.37 8.45
C ASN A 100 -4.23 -23.87 6.99
N HIS A 101 -3.63 -23.13 6.06
CA HIS A 101 -3.42 -23.65 4.70
C HIS A 101 -2.44 -24.83 4.76
N SER A 102 -2.74 -25.93 4.07
CA SER A 102 -1.96 -27.18 4.15
C SER A 102 -0.52 -27.02 3.64
N PHE A 103 -0.33 -26.24 2.58
CA PHE A 103 0.97 -26.01 1.95
C PHE A 103 1.55 -24.59 2.15
N LEU A 104 0.74 -23.54 2.18
CA LEU A 104 1.23 -22.15 2.23
C LEU A 104 1.64 -21.74 3.65
N SER A 105 2.89 -22.01 4.01
CA SER A 105 3.50 -21.60 5.27
C SER A 105 5.00 -21.34 5.11
N SER A 106 5.59 -20.60 6.05
CA SER A 106 7.03 -20.36 6.10
C SER A 106 7.85 -21.63 6.34
N THR A 107 7.25 -22.68 6.90
CA THR A 107 7.89 -24.00 7.04
C THR A 107 8.06 -24.69 5.68
N ASN A 108 7.03 -24.64 4.84
CA ASN A 108 7.04 -25.33 3.53
C ASN A 108 7.71 -24.49 2.44
N ILE A 109 7.63 -23.16 2.52
CA ILE A 109 8.24 -22.24 1.53
C ILE A 109 9.05 -21.15 2.28
N PRO A 110 10.25 -21.48 2.78
CA PRO A 110 11.02 -20.58 3.65
C PRO A 110 11.47 -19.27 3.00
N SER A 111 11.53 -19.21 1.66
CA SER A 111 11.91 -18.01 0.91
C SER A 111 10.74 -17.08 0.57
N ALA A 112 9.52 -17.46 0.92
CA ALA A 112 8.33 -16.66 0.68
C ALA A 112 7.90 -15.89 1.93
N SER A 113 7.19 -14.79 1.72
CA SER A 113 6.52 -14.02 2.77
C SER A 113 5.02 -14.27 2.72
N PHE A 114 4.33 -14.06 3.84
CA PHE A 114 2.93 -14.46 3.99
C PHE A 114 2.11 -13.38 4.68
N ILE A 115 0.97 -13.02 4.09
CA ILE A 115 -0.11 -12.32 4.78
C ILE A 115 -1.18 -13.36 5.09
N ILE A 116 -1.25 -13.78 6.35
CA ILE A 116 -2.19 -14.80 6.81
C ILE A 116 -3.36 -14.16 7.53
N GLY A 117 -4.58 -14.52 7.12
CA GLY A 117 -5.82 -14.04 7.70
C GLY A 117 -6.78 -15.16 8.13
N PRO A 118 -8.05 -14.83 8.43
CA PRO A 118 -9.07 -15.80 8.84
C PRO A 118 -9.32 -16.92 7.81
N SER A 119 -10.06 -17.96 8.21
CA SER A 119 -10.36 -19.14 7.38
C SER A 119 -11.43 -18.92 6.31
N ASP A 120 -12.31 -17.94 6.53
CA ASP A 120 -13.45 -17.67 5.66
C ASP A 120 -13.03 -16.94 4.39
N PHE A 121 -13.92 -16.95 3.39
CA PHE A 121 -13.70 -16.20 2.16
C PHE A 121 -13.53 -14.72 2.47
N ALA A 122 -12.44 -14.16 1.97
CA ALA A 122 -12.14 -12.74 2.02
C ALA A 122 -11.56 -12.29 0.68
N HIS A 123 -11.88 -11.07 0.30
CA HIS A 123 -11.34 -10.42 -0.89
C HIS A 123 -11.21 -8.91 -0.66
N GLY A 124 -10.54 -8.22 -1.58
CA GLY A 124 -10.44 -6.78 -1.55
C GLY A 124 -9.32 -6.30 -2.45
N HIS A 125 -8.58 -5.28 -2.03
CA HIS A 125 -7.47 -4.70 -2.80
C HIS A 125 -6.16 -4.81 -2.03
N ILE A 126 -5.06 -4.83 -2.77
CA ILE A 126 -3.71 -4.75 -2.22
C ILE A 126 -3.25 -3.29 -2.33
N ARG A 127 -2.71 -2.75 -1.24
CA ARG A 127 -2.02 -1.46 -1.23
C ARG A 127 -0.56 -1.64 -0.87
N ILE A 128 0.32 -1.15 -1.73
CA ILE A 128 1.76 -1.12 -1.51
C ILE A 128 2.20 0.32 -1.30
N ASP A 129 2.77 0.58 -0.13
CA ASP A 129 3.27 1.88 0.30
C ASP A 129 4.81 1.86 0.39
N PRO A 130 5.52 2.94 0.04
CA PRO A 130 6.94 3.07 0.30
C PRO A 130 7.18 3.29 1.79
N VAL A 131 8.28 2.74 2.31
CA VAL A 131 8.74 3.02 3.67
C VAL A 131 9.39 4.41 3.76
N ALA A 132 9.95 4.91 2.66
CA ALA A 132 10.55 6.24 2.62
C ALA A 132 9.49 7.34 2.79
N SER A 133 9.76 8.35 3.62
CA SER A 133 8.87 9.51 3.81
C SER A 133 8.81 10.44 2.59
N ASN A 134 9.88 10.45 1.80
CA ASN A 134 10.02 11.23 0.57
C ASN A 134 10.57 10.30 -0.53
N PRO A 135 9.75 9.36 -1.03
CA PRO A 135 10.16 8.41 -2.07
C PRO A 135 10.57 9.12 -3.36
N GLU A 136 9.97 10.28 -3.64
CA GLU A 136 10.19 11.16 -4.81
C GLU A 136 11.51 11.93 -4.79
N ILE A 137 12.25 11.89 -3.68
CA ILE A 137 13.55 12.53 -3.57
C ILE A 137 14.62 11.48 -3.83
N GLN A 138 15.54 11.80 -4.73
CA GLN A 138 16.66 10.93 -5.05
C GLN A 138 17.44 10.53 -3.80
N SER A 139 17.94 9.30 -3.77
CA SER A 139 18.74 8.83 -2.66
C SER A 139 19.95 9.74 -2.43
N PRO A 140 20.32 10.05 -1.17
CA PRO A 140 21.52 10.84 -0.85
C PRO A 140 22.81 10.28 -1.49
N SER A 141 22.83 8.99 -1.85
CA SER A 141 23.91 8.33 -2.57
C SER A 141 23.90 8.56 -4.09
N GLY A 142 22.99 9.39 -4.62
CA GLY A 142 22.80 9.64 -6.05
C GLY A 142 22.11 8.51 -6.83
N SER A 143 21.67 7.45 -6.13
CA SER A 143 21.07 6.26 -6.74
C SER A 143 19.54 6.37 -6.70
N GLY A 144 18.92 6.90 -7.76
CA GLY A 144 17.47 6.84 -8.04
C GLY A 144 16.50 7.26 -6.93
N PHE A 145 15.21 7.06 -7.20
CA PHE A 145 14.14 7.30 -6.23
C PHE A 145 13.94 6.06 -5.34
N ARG A 146 13.50 6.25 -4.09
CA ARG A 146 13.15 5.13 -3.20
C ARG A 146 11.64 4.90 -3.23
N ASP A 147 11.11 4.84 -4.44
CA ASP A 147 9.68 4.76 -4.71
C ASP A 147 9.30 3.35 -5.14
N VAL A 148 8.19 2.84 -4.59
CA VAL A 148 7.66 1.52 -4.94
C VAL A 148 7.15 1.46 -6.38
N THR A 149 6.84 2.60 -6.98
CA THR A 149 6.49 2.71 -8.41
C THR A 149 7.65 2.33 -9.35
N MET A 150 8.88 2.22 -8.83
CA MET A 150 10.05 1.73 -9.57
C MET A 150 10.21 0.21 -9.57
N LEU A 151 9.34 -0.50 -8.85
CA LEU A 151 9.38 -1.95 -8.78
C LEU A 151 8.40 -2.53 -9.81
N SER A 152 8.70 -3.72 -10.31
CA SER A 152 7.76 -4.48 -11.12
C SER A 152 6.96 -5.43 -10.23
N PHE A 153 5.65 -5.45 -10.44
CA PHE A 153 4.76 -6.35 -9.73
C PHE A 153 4.08 -7.30 -10.70
N TRP A 154 3.85 -8.52 -10.23
CA TRP A 154 3.04 -9.50 -10.94
C TRP A 154 2.34 -10.36 -9.90
N GLY A 155 1.16 -10.87 -10.24
CA GLY A 155 0.40 -11.69 -9.33
C GLY A 155 -0.76 -12.38 -10.01
N ALA A 156 -1.31 -13.36 -9.30
CA ALA A 156 -2.47 -14.10 -9.72
C ALA A 156 -3.29 -14.55 -8.51
N VAL A 157 -4.61 -14.57 -8.69
CA VAL A 157 -5.49 -15.36 -7.85
C VAL A 157 -5.45 -16.79 -8.35
N VAL A 158 -5.16 -17.74 -7.46
CA VAL A 158 -5.09 -19.16 -7.76
C VAL A 158 -6.32 -19.85 -7.17
N ILE A 159 -7.04 -20.59 -8.02
CA ILE A 159 -8.13 -21.50 -7.66
C ILE A 159 -7.55 -22.91 -7.59
N GLU A 160 -7.38 -23.40 -6.37
CA GLU A 160 -6.60 -24.60 -6.08
C GLU A 160 -7.21 -25.86 -6.70
N ALA A 161 -8.54 -25.99 -6.64
CA ALA A 161 -9.24 -27.20 -7.04
C ALA A 161 -8.96 -27.64 -8.49
N ASN A 162 -8.67 -26.67 -9.38
CA ASN A 162 -8.40 -26.92 -10.79
C ASN A 162 -7.01 -26.40 -11.24
N THR A 163 -6.18 -25.92 -10.30
CA THR A 163 -4.91 -25.23 -10.63
C THR A 163 -5.11 -24.14 -11.69
N THR A 164 -6.25 -23.46 -11.65
CA THR A 164 -6.57 -22.35 -12.55
C THR A 164 -6.40 -21.02 -11.80
N GLY A 165 -6.58 -19.92 -12.50
CA GLY A 165 -6.47 -18.61 -11.88
C GLY A 165 -6.67 -17.50 -12.89
N PHE A 166 -6.50 -16.27 -12.41
CA PHE A 166 -6.46 -15.08 -13.25
C PHE A 166 -5.36 -14.15 -12.77
N ALA A 167 -4.72 -13.49 -13.72
CA ALA A 167 -3.69 -12.50 -13.45
C ALA A 167 -4.30 -11.28 -12.75
N MET A 168 -3.49 -10.66 -11.91
CA MET A 168 -3.83 -9.44 -11.20
C MET A 168 -3.18 -8.25 -11.89
N GLU A 169 -3.88 -7.11 -11.83
CA GLU A 169 -3.37 -5.83 -12.31
C GLU A 169 -2.71 -5.05 -11.17
N PHE A 170 -1.61 -4.36 -11.46
CA PHE A 170 -0.87 -3.54 -10.49
C PHE A 170 -0.69 -2.13 -11.01
N ILE A 171 -1.60 -1.24 -10.62
CA ILE A 171 -1.62 0.14 -11.07
C ILE A 171 -0.50 0.93 -10.39
N GLY A 172 0.29 1.62 -11.23
CA GLY A 172 1.35 2.54 -10.79
C GLY A 172 2.70 1.86 -10.60
N ASP A 173 2.85 0.62 -11.04
CA ASP A 173 4.15 -0.03 -11.06
C ASP A 173 5.02 0.44 -12.23
N MET A 174 6.22 -0.15 -12.36
CA MET A 174 7.17 0.24 -13.40
C MET A 174 6.62 0.03 -14.82
N HIS A 175 5.65 -0.85 -15.03
CA HIS A 175 5.04 -1.09 -16.34
C HIS A 175 4.05 0.03 -16.73
N ASP A 176 3.53 0.78 -15.76
CA ASP A 176 2.52 1.83 -15.95
C ASP A 176 3.10 3.25 -15.92
N SER A 177 4.42 3.38 -15.84
CA SER A 177 5.09 4.65 -15.55
C SER A 177 5.30 5.52 -16.81
N GLY A 178 4.24 6.19 -17.25
CA GLY A 178 4.29 7.29 -18.22
C GLY A 178 3.68 8.59 -17.69
N ALA A 179 4.48 9.64 -17.48
CA ALA A 179 3.96 10.96 -17.10
C ALA A 179 3.36 11.61 -18.34
N THR A 180 2.09 12.01 -18.27
CA THR A 180 1.59 13.01 -19.22
C THR A 180 2.35 14.33 -18.99
N PRO A 181 2.87 15.00 -20.04
CA PRO A 181 3.71 16.19 -19.92
C PRO A 181 2.97 17.43 -19.38
N SER A 182 1.66 17.35 -19.14
CA SER A 182 0.83 18.46 -18.69
C SER A 182 -0.21 17.99 -17.65
N MET A 183 0.21 17.70 -16.42
CA MET A 183 -0.67 17.99 -15.28
C MET A 183 0.03 18.92 -14.29
N ASN A 184 -0.70 19.89 -13.78
CA ASN A 184 -0.27 20.65 -12.60
C ASN A 184 -0.13 19.65 -11.45
N ASN A 185 1.03 19.63 -10.80
CA ASN A 185 1.35 18.73 -9.69
C ASN A 185 1.59 17.24 -10.08
N SER A 186 1.95 16.94 -11.33
CA SER A 186 2.49 15.62 -11.70
C SER A 186 3.77 15.35 -10.90
N ALA A 187 3.79 14.28 -10.10
CA ALA A 187 5.06 13.72 -9.67
C ALA A 187 5.79 13.18 -10.91
N PRO A 188 7.11 13.37 -11.02
CA PRO A 188 7.88 12.69 -12.06
C PRO A 188 7.71 11.19 -11.85
N VAL A 189 7.01 10.50 -12.76
CA VAL A 189 7.01 9.03 -12.77
C VAL A 189 8.30 8.58 -13.43
N SER A 190 8.99 7.68 -12.75
CA SER A 190 10.35 7.28 -13.10
C SER A 190 10.39 6.06 -14.01
N GLY A 191 9.52 6.05 -15.03
CA GLY A 191 9.65 5.12 -16.14
C GLY A 191 10.93 5.43 -16.92
N VAL A 192 11.59 4.39 -17.39
CA VAL A 192 12.76 4.52 -18.26
C VAL A 192 12.27 5.14 -19.57
N ASN A 193 12.89 6.24 -19.98
CA ASN A 193 12.83 6.72 -21.36
C ASN A 193 14.21 6.49 -21.98
#